data_AF-A0A4P8XLY0-F1
#
_entry.id   AF-A0A4P8XLY0-F1
#
_cell.length_a   1.000
_cell.length_b   1.000
_cell.length_c   1.000
_cell.angle_alpha   90.00
_cell.angle_beta   90.00
_cell.angle_gamma   90.00
#
_symmetry.space_group_name_H-M   'P 1'
#
loop_
_entity.id
_entity.type
_entity.pdbx_description
1 polymer ?
#
loop_
_entity_poly.entity_id
_entity_poly.type
_entity_poly.pdbx_seq_one_letter_code
_entity_poly.pdbx_strand_id
1 'polypeptide(L)'
;MAVFIHPAHRKLAAITLMNTDSNGVIRMSLLDLSMILPLLRLNLELVRESDELKNLALEAQTTGDMEWVQEITMKLDEMEAKYL
;
A
#
# COMPACT_ATOMS: atom_id res chain seq x y z
N MET A 1 3.88 -10.13 -10.01
CA MET A 1 4.05 -9.08 -8.98
C MET A 1 3.62 -9.63 -7.64
N ALA A 2 4.54 -9.62 -6.68
CA ALA A 2 4.24 -10.05 -5.31
C ALA A 2 3.30 -9.05 -4.63
N VAL A 3 2.54 -9.52 -3.63
CA VAL A 3 1.72 -8.66 -2.79
C VAL A 3 2.63 -8.02 -1.74
N PHE A 4 2.95 -6.75 -1.92
CA PHE A 4 3.76 -5.98 -0.98
C PHE A 4 2.96 -5.67 0.30
N ILE A 5 3.52 -6.01 1.48
CA ILE A 5 2.91 -5.73 2.79
C ILE A 5 3.75 -4.69 3.55
N HIS A 6 3.41 -3.42 3.34
CA HIS A 6 4.01 -2.29 4.05
C HIS A 6 3.83 -2.40 5.59
N PRO A 7 4.78 -1.92 6.41
CA PRO A 7 4.63 -1.84 7.87
C PRO A 7 3.36 -1.12 8.33
N ALA A 8 2.87 -0.15 7.56
CA ALA A 8 1.58 0.51 7.79
C ALA A 8 0.41 -0.47 7.71
N HIS A 9 0.41 -1.41 6.75
CA HIS A 9 -0.63 -2.44 6.63
C HIS A 9 -0.62 -3.34 7.86
N ARG A 10 0.56 -3.71 8.36
CA ARG A 10 0.71 -4.51 9.60
C ARG A 10 0.17 -3.76 10.82
N LYS A 11 0.47 -2.47 10.95
CA LYS A 11 -0.04 -1.62 12.04
C LYS A 11 -1.56 -1.42 11.94
N LEU A 12 -2.10 -1.20 10.74
CA LEU A 12 -3.55 -1.14 10.49
C LEU A 12 -4.23 -2.44 10.91
N ALA A 13 -3.66 -3.59 10.55
CA ALA A 13 -4.18 -4.90 10.94
C ALA A 13 -4.16 -5.09 12.47
N ALA A 14 -3.08 -4.70 13.14
CA ALA A 14 -2.96 -4.79 14.59
C ALA A 14 -4.00 -3.91 15.31
N ILE A 15 -4.14 -2.65 14.91
CA ILE A 15 -5.14 -1.73 15.51
C ILE A 15 -6.56 -2.25 15.26
N THR A 16 -6.84 -2.72 14.05
CA THR A 16 -8.13 -3.32 13.71
C THR A 16 -8.41 -4.53 14.60
N LEU A 17 -7.46 -5.44 14.76
CA LEU A 17 -7.59 -6.63 15.61
C LEU A 17 -7.88 -6.26 17.07
N MET A 18 -7.18 -5.27 17.61
CA MET A 18 -7.39 -4.80 18.99
C MET A 18 -8.78 -4.17 19.22
N ASN A 19 -9.38 -3.63 18.16
CA ASN A 19 -10.64 -2.90 18.22
C ASN A 19 -11.84 -3.68 17.67
N THR A 20 -11.67 -4.95 17.28
CA THR A 20 -12.75 -5.79 16.73
C THR A 20 -13.30 -6.71 17.80
N ASP A 21 -14.62 -6.70 18.01
CA ASP A 21 -15.29 -7.62 18.94
C ASP A 21 -15.54 -9.01 18.32
N SER A 22 -16.03 -9.96 19.13
CA SER A 22 -16.32 -11.33 18.69
C SER A 22 -17.38 -11.44 17.59
N ASN A 23 -18.16 -10.38 17.35
CA ASN A 23 -19.16 -10.31 16.30
C ASN A 23 -18.61 -9.64 15.02
N GLY A 24 -17.32 -9.27 15.00
CA GLY A 24 -16.70 -8.57 13.88
C GLY A 24 -16.98 -7.07 13.84
N VAL A 25 -17.53 -6.49 14.91
CA VAL A 25 -17.80 -5.05 14.96
C VAL A 25 -16.55 -4.32 15.44
N ILE A 26 -16.07 -3.38 14.63
CA ILE A 26 -14.95 -2.51 14.99
C ILE A 26 -15.48 -1.37 15.85
N ARG A 27 -14.96 -1.24 17.08
CA ARG A 27 -15.27 -0.16 18.01
C ARG A 27 -13.97 0.54 18.37
N MET A 28 -13.79 1.76 17.85
CA MET A 28 -12.59 2.57 18.09
C MET A 28 -12.91 3.77 18.97
N SER A 29 -12.05 4.06 19.93
CA SER A 29 -12.06 5.33 20.65
C SER A 29 -11.47 6.46 19.80
N LEU A 30 -11.58 7.71 20.26
CA LEU A 30 -10.89 8.83 19.62
C LEU A 30 -9.36 8.66 19.60
N LEU A 31 -8.80 7.98 20.60
CA LEU A 31 -7.37 7.68 20.65
C LEU A 31 -6.98 6.69 19.55
N ASP A 32 -7.74 5.59 19.38
CA ASP A 32 -7.52 4.62 18.32
C ASP A 32 -7.64 5.27 16.94
N LEU A 33 -8.62 6.17 16.78
CA LEU A 33 -8.82 6.93 15.55
C LEU A 33 -7.60 7.81 15.23
N SER A 34 -7.04 8.48 16.24
CA SER A 34 -5.84 9.30 16.07
C SER A 34 -4.61 8.49 15.65
N MET A 35 -4.55 7.22 16.02
CA MET A 35 -3.47 6.29 15.63
C MET A 35 -3.67 5.71 14.23
N ILE A 36 -4.91 5.43 13.84
CA ILE A 36 -5.22 4.79 12.55
C ILE A 36 -5.20 5.79 11.39
N LEU A 37 -5.60 7.04 11.60
CA LEU A 37 -5.71 8.04 10.54
C LEU A 37 -4.40 8.32 9.78
N PRO A 38 -3.24 8.49 10.44
CA PRO A 38 -1.96 8.63 9.74
C PRO A 38 -1.61 7.39 8.93
N LEU A 39 -1.93 6.20 9.43
CA LEU A 39 -1.65 4.93 8.73
C LEU A 39 -2.54 4.76 7.50
N LEU A 40 -3.81 5.18 7.58
CA LEU A 40 -4.72 5.19 6.44
C LEU A 40 -4.28 6.17 5.35
N ARG A 41 -3.77 7.34 5.72
CA ARG A 41 -3.19 8.31 4.77
C ARG A 41 -1.97 7.72 4.06
N LEU A 42 -1.07 7.11 4.82
CA LEU A 42 0.11 6.45 4.24
C LEU A 42 -0.29 5.29 3.32
N ASN A 43 -1.28 4.48 3.72
CA ASN A 43 -1.80 3.42 2.87
C ASN A 43 -2.39 3.97 1.57
N LEU A 44 -3.13 5.08 1.62
CA LEU A 44 -3.67 5.74 0.44
C LEU A 44 -2.56 6.21 -0.50
N GLU A 45 -1.52 6.85 0.02
CA GLU A 45 -0.37 7.30 -0.77
C GLU A 45 0.33 6.12 -1.47
N LEU A 46 0.62 5.05 -0.73
CA LEU A 46 1.27 3.85 -1.26
C LEU A 46 0.44 3.19 -2.38
N VAL A 47 -0.87 3.06 -2.19
CA VAL A 47 -1.77 2.48 -3.21
C VAL A 47 -1.77 3.35 -4.45
N ARG A 48 -1.91 4.68 -4.29
CA ARG A 48 -1.91 5.61 -5.42
C ARG A 48 -0.62 5.55 -6.23
N GLU A 49 0.52 5.68 -5.57
CA GLU A 49 1.83 5.67 -6.25
C GLU A 49 2.09 4.33 -6.95
N SER A 50 1.75 3.22 -6.30
CA SER A 50 1.91 1.88 -6.89
C SER A 50 1.00 1.69 -8.11
N ASP A 51 -0.26 2.11 -8.04
CA ASP A 51 -1.20 1.96 -9.14
C ASP A 51 -0.85 2.87 -10.32
N GLU A 52 -0.40 4.10 -10.06
CA GLU A 52 0.11 5.01 -11.10
C GLU A 52 1.30 4.39 -11.84
N LEU A 53 2.29 3.85 -11.14
CA LEU A 53 3.44 3.17 -11.75
C LEU A 53 3.01 1.91 -12.54
N LYS A 54 2.13 1.07 -12.00
CA LYS A 54 1.65 -0.13 -12.71
C LYS A 54 0.89 0.23 -13.98
N ASN A 55 0.08 1.28 -13.95
CA ASN A 55 -0.64 1.75 -15.13
C ASN A 55 0.32 2.28 -16.20
N LEU A 56 1.35 3.03 -15.80
CA LEU A 56 2.40 3.49 -16.72
C LEU A 56 3.19 2.32 -17.32
N ALA A 57 3.51 1.30 -16.53
CA ALA A 57 4.19 0.10 -17.03
C ALA A 57 3.31 -0.64 -18.05
N LEU A 58 2.01 -0.74 -17.78
CA LEU A 58 1.06 -1.33 -18.71
C LEU A 58 0.99 -0.54 -20.02
N GLU A 59 0.89 0.79 -19.94
CA GLU A 59 0.87 1.64 -21.14
C GLU A 59 2.13 1.44 -21.99
N ALA A 60 3.32 1.51 -21.38
CA ALA A 60 4.59 1.27 -22.07
C ALA A 60 4.69 -0.13 -22.67
N GLN A 61 4.20 -1.15 -21.96
CA GLN A 61 4.13 -2.50 -22.49
C GLN A 61 3.22 -2.58 -23.72
N THR A 62 2.07 -1.89 -23.70
CA THR A 62 1.14 -1.88 -24.85
C THR A 62 1.69 -1.14 -26.06
N THR A 63 2.59 -0.17 -25.87
CA THR A 63 3.28 0.54 -26.96
C THR A 63 4.57 -0.17 -27.42
N GLY A 64 4.97 -1.25 -26.75
CA GLY A 64 6.19 -2.00 -27.05
C GLY A 64 7.49 -1.35 -26.52
N ASP A 65 7.37 -0.34 -25.66
CA ASP A 65 8.50 0.36 -25.04
C ASP A 65 9.02 -0.41 -23.83
N MET A 66 9.79 -1.46 -24.11
CA MET A 66 10.28 -2.38 -23.07
C MET A 66 11.36 -1.77 -22.17
N GLU A 67 12.07 -0.74 -22.63
CA GLU A 67 13.04 0.01 -21.80
C GLU A 67 12.29 0.73 -20.68
N TRP A 68 11.21 1.43 -21.03
CA TRP A 68 10.38 2.12 -20.04
C TRP A 68 9.67 1.16 -19.08
N VAL A 69 9.21 -0.01 -19.57
CA VAL A 69 8.67 -1.08 -18.70
C VAL A 69 9.70 -1.49 -17.65
N GLN A 70 10.96 -1.67 -18.06
CA GLN A 70 12.03 -2.11 -17.17
C GLN A 70 12.40 -1.04 -16.13
N GLU A 71 12.47 0.23 -16.53
CA GLU A 71 12.67 1.34 -15.59
C GLU A 71 11.55 1.45 -14.56
N ILE A 72 10.29 1.35 -14.97
CA ILE A 72 9.15 1.43 -14.04
C ILE A 72 9.12 0.23 -13.10
N THR A 73 9.43 -0.96 -13.61
CA THR A 73 9.52 -2.16 -12.77
C THR A 73 10.60 -2.00 -11.71
N MET A 74 11.75 -1.46 -12.07
CA MET A 74 12.82 -1.18 -11.11
C MET A 74 12.39 -0.17 -10.04
N LYS A 75 11.65 0.89 -10.39
CA LYS A 75 11.08 1.83 -9.42
C LYS A 75 10.10 1.18 -8.45
N LEU A 76 9.27 0.25 -8.94
CA LEU A 76 8.36 -0.53 -8.10
C LEU A 76 9.15 -1.43 -7.12
N ASP A 77 10.23 -2.06 -7.59
CA ASP A 77 11.10 -2.88 -6.75
C ASP A 77 11.84 -2.04 -5.69
N GLU A 78 12.34 -0.85 -6.06
CA GLU A 78 12.96 0.10 -5.13
C GLU A 78 11.97 0.60 -4.07
N MET A 79 10.75 0.91 -4.48
CA MET A 79 9.66 1.29 -3.59
C MET A 79 9.36 0.17 -2.59
N GLU A 80 9.27 -1.09 -3.05
CA GLU A 80 9.11 -2.25 -2.18
C GLU A 80 10.30 -2.42 -1.22
N ALA A 81 11.54 -2.29 -1.70
CA ALA A 81 12.75 -2.43 -0.90
C ALA A 81 12.90 -1.35 0.20
N LYS A 82 12.46 -0.12 -0.08
CA LYS A 82 12.52 1.00 0.89
C LYS A 82 11.71 0.73 2.17
N TYR A 83 10.70 -0.13 2.08
CA TYR A 83 9.69 -0.30 3.10
C TYR A 83 9.61 -1.72 3.67
N LEU A 84 10.53 -2.62 3.26
CA LEU A 84 10.81 -3.90 3.90
C LEU A 84 11.54 -3.72 5.24
#